data_AF-A0A031I004-F1
#
_entry.id   AF-A0A031I004-F1
#
_cell.length_a   1.000
_cell.length_b   1.000
_cell.length_c   1.000
_cell.angle_alpha   90.00
_cell.angle_beta   90.00
_cell.angle_gamma   90.00
#
_symmetry.space_group_name_H-M   'P 1'
#
loop_
_entity.id
_entity.type
_entity.pdbx_description
1 polymer ?
#
loop_
_entity_poly.entity_id
_entity_poly.type
_entity_poly.pdbx_seq_one_letter_code
_entity_poly.pdbx_strand_id
1 'polypeptide(L)'
;MTMPPAVIARAARCWRRTRDERGPVQQRLHALLAPLGYDMLAPVIDSVMTLGEACLGRPLCRGCPFGPDGDEALLCQLIADPDQLARLAPCRVKGCPAARRLFAGALASTSVMMAMA
;
A
#
# COMPACT_ATOMS: atom_id res chain seq x y z
N MET A 1 -11.03 7.69 -11.51
CA MET A 1 -10.16 6.93 -12.46
C MET A 1 -9.34 5.92 -11.66
N THR A 2 -9.06 4.71 -12.16
CA THR A 2 -8.25 3.75 -11.39
C THR A 2 -6.75 4.07 -11.52
N MET A 3 -6.05 4.18 -10.39
CA MET A 3 -4.61 4.44 -10.39
C MET A 3 -3.87 3.28 -11.08
N PRO A 4 -2.97 3.55 -12.05
CA PRO A 4 -2.24 2.50 -12.74
C PRO A 4 -1.39 1.67 -11.77
N PRO A 5 -1.28 0.34 -11.94
CA PRO A 5 -0.43 -0.53 -11.10
C PRO A 5 1.02 -0.04 -11.00
N ALA A 6 1.56 0.51 -12.09
CA ALA A 6 2.91 1.08 -12.11
C ALA A 6 3.07 2.30 -11.17
N VAL A 7 2.01 3.09 -10.98
CA VAL A 7 2.00 4.23 -10.04
C VAL A 7 1.94 3.73 -8.60
N ILE A 8 1.11 2.72 -8.32
CA ILE A 8 1.05 2.06 -7.00
C ILE A 8 2.40 1.49 -6.62
N ALA A 9 3.02 0.70 -7.51
CA ALA A 9 4.33 0.12 -7.30
C ALA A 9 5.41 1.19 -7.05
N ARG A 10 5.41 2.27 -7.85
CA ARG A 10 6.34 3.39 -7.68
C ARG A 10 6.13 4.13 -6.34
N ALA A 11 4.88 4.30 -5.91
CA ALA A 11 4.54 4.90 -4.62
C ALA A 11 4.98 4.00 -3.45
N ALA A 12 4.75 2.69 -3.53
CA ALA A 12 5.19 1.72 -2.53
C ALA A 12 6.72 1.71 -2.37
N ARG A 13 7.47 1.71 -3.48
CA ARG A 13 8.94 1.84 -3.44
C ARG A 13 9.40 3.16 -2.84
N CYS A 14 8.75 4.26 -3.20
CA CYS A 14 9.07 5.58 -2.65
C CYS A 14 8.84 5.60 -1.14
N TRP A 15 7.69 5.08 -0.69
CA TRP A 15 7.36 4.95 0.72
C TRP A 15 8.40 4.14 1.48
N ARG A 16 8.76 2.94 0.98
CA ARG A 16 9.77 2.08 1.59
C ARG A 16 11.11 2.78 1.72
N ARG A 17 11.63 3.34 0.62
CA ARG A 17 12.91 4.04 0.62
C ARG A 17 12.91 5.20 1.62
N THR A 18 11.88 6.03 1.62
CA THR A 18 11.80 7.18 2.52
C THR A 18 11.65 6.75 3.99
N ARG A 19 10.91 5.69 4.28
CA ARG A 19 10.79 5.14 5.64
C ARG A 19 12.10 4.57 6.15
N ASP A 20 12.83 3.84 5.29
CA ASP A 20 14.14 3.27 5.64
C ASP A 20 15.19 4.38 5.87
N GLU A 21 15.10 5.49 5.14
CA GLU A 21 15.90 6.72 5.33
C GLU A 21 15.43 7.58 6.52
N ARG A 22 14.33 7.21 7.20
CA ARG A 22 13.66 8.01 8.25
C ARG A 22 13.26 9.42 7.79
N GLY A 23 12.99 9.59 6.51
CA GLY A 23 12.59 10.86 5.90
C GLY A 23 11.07 11.14 5.99
N PRO A 24 10.63 12.32 5.51
CA PRO A 24 9.22 12.70 5.53
C PRO A 24 8.42 11.99 4.43
N VAL A 25 7.86 10.82 4.76
CA VAL A 25 7.14 9.92 3.86
C VAL A 25 6.01 10.64 3.09
N GLN A 26 5.13 11.35 3.80
CA GLN A 26 3.97 12.01 3.18
C GLN A 26 4.39 13.10 2.17
N GLN A 27 5.43 13.87 2.47
CA GLN A 27 5.94 14.90 1.55
C GLN A 27 6.56 14.28 0.30
N ARG A 28 7.31 13.18 0.46
CA ARG A 28 7.89 12.44 -0.67
C ARG A 28 6.83 11.78 -1.54
N LEU A 29 5.79 11.21 -0.94
CA LEU A 29 4.65 10.67 -1.69
C LEU A 29 3.87 11.76 -2.41
N HIS A 30 3.60 12.90 -1.77
CA HIS A 30 2.93 14.03 -2.40
C HIS A 30 3.72 14.53 -3.61
N ALA A 31 5.03 14.77 -3.47
CA ALA A 31 5.88 15.20 -4.58
C ALA A 31 5.94 14.19 -5.75
N LEU A 32 5.79 12.89 -5.45
CA LEU A 32 5.74 11.83 -6.46
C LEU A 32 4.40 11.80 -7.21
N LEU A 33 3.29 11.99 -6.50
CA LEU A 33 1.93 11.78 -6.99
C LEU A 33 1.29 13.04 -7.58
N ALA A 34 1.67 14.24 -7.11
CA ALA A 34 1.11 15.50 -7.58
C ALA A 34 1.25 15.73 -9.10
N PRO A 35 2.40 15.45 -9.74
CA PRO A 35 2.52 15.59 -11.20
C PRO A 35 1.62 14.63 -12.00
N LEU A 36 1.06 13.62 -11.33
CA LEU A 36 0.19 12.59 -11.93
C LEU A 36 -1.29 12.81 -11.58
N GLY A 37 -1.63 13.86 -10.81
CA GLY A 37 -3.00 14.14 -10.35
C GLY A 37 -3.49 13.26 -9.20
N TYR A 38 -2.58 12.62 -8.46
CA TYR A 38 -2.91 11.69 -7.36
C TYR A 38 -2.42 12.19 -5.99
N ASP A 39 -2.14 13.48 -5.83
CA ASP A 39 -1.62 14.10 -4.61
C ASP A 39 -2.47 13.79 -3.38
N MET A 40 -3.80 13.81 -3.52
CA MET A 40 -4.75 13.47 -2.45
C MET A 40 -4.60 12.03 -1.93
N LEU A 41 -3.96 11.14 -2.69
CA LEU A 41 -3.75 9.74 -2.30
C LEU A 41 -2.46 9.53 -1.50
N ALA A 42 -1.60 10.54 -1.34
CA ALA A 42 -0.40 10.43 -0.52
C ALA A 42 -0.64 9.91 0.92
N PRO A 43 -1.58 10.49 1.72
CA PRO A 43 -1.89 9.96 3.05
C PRO A 43 -2.55 8.57 3.01
N VAL A 44 -3.27 8.26 1.93
CA VAL A 44 -3.93 6.97 1.75
C VAL A 44 -2.91 5.86 1.55
N ILE A 45 -1.94 6.06 0.66
CA ILE A 45 -0.85 5.12 0.43
C ILE A 45 -0.02 4.92 1.71
N ASP A 46 0.27 5.98 2.46
CA ASP A 46 0.99 5.87 3.74
C ASP A 46 0.25 4.98 4.76
N SER A 47 -1.07 5.16 4.87
CA SER A 47 -1.93 4.35 5.74
C SER A 47 -1.98 2.89 5.30
N VAL A 48 -2.23 2.64 4.01
CA VAL A 48 -2.28 1.28 3.42
C VAL A 48 -0.97 0.54 3.66
N MET A 49 0.18 1.19 3.44
CA MET A 49 1.49 0.57 3.65
C MET A 49 1.72 0.25 5.14
N THR A 50 1.45 1.21 6.04
CA THR A 50 1.63 1.03 7.49
C THR A 50 0.73 -0.08 8.05
N LEU A 51 -0.55 -0.09 7.67
CA LEU A 51 -1.50 -1.12 8.09
C LEU A 51 -1.23 -2.47 7.42
N GLY A 52 -0.73 -2.47 6.18
CA GLY A 52 -0.29 -3.65 5.47
C GLY A 52 0.88 -4.35 6.18
N GLU A 53 1.89 -3.59 6.62
CA GLU A 53 2.98 -4.14 7.45
C GLU A 53 2.45 -4.74 8.75
N ALA A 54 1.55 -4.03 9.45
CA ALA A 54 0.96 -4.49 10.70
C ALA A 54 0.12 -5.76 10.49
N CYS A 55 -0.64 -5.85 9.41
CA CYS A 55 -1.47 -7.01 9.06
C CYS A 55 -0.63 -8.23 8.65
N LEU A 56 0.42 -8.03 7.86
CA LEU A 56 1.28 -9.11 7.39
C LEU A 56 2.34 -9.52 8.44
N GLY A 57 2.56 -8.68 9.45
CA GLY A 57 3.56 -8.89 10.49
C GLY A 57 4.99 -8.89 9.95
N ARG A 58 5.22 -8.22 8.81
CA ARG A 58 6.55 -8.08 8.19
C ARG A 58 6.65 -6.77 7.41
N PRO A 59 7.87 -6.26 7.21
CA PRO A 59 8.09 -5.13 6.30
C PRO A 59 7.70 -5.46 4.85
N LEU A 60 6.97 -4.56 4.20
CA LEU A 60 6.62 -4.62 2.78
C LEU A 60 7.76 -4.13 1.89
N CYS A 61 7.95 -4.70 0.71
CA CYS A 61 8.96 -4.25 -0.27
C CYS A 61 10.41 -4.28 0.27
N ARG A 62 10.68 -5.06 1.33
CA ARG A 62 12.01 -5.22 1.93
C ARG A 62 12.59 -6.60 1.53
N GLY A 63 12.87 -6.75 0.24
CA GLY A 63 13.74 -7.78 -0.33
C GLY A 63 13.16 -9.19 -0.51
N CYS A 64 12.94 -9.57 -1.77
CA CYS A 64 13.43 -10.84 -2.29
C CYS A 64 14.46 -10.50 -3.38
N PRO A 65 15.66 -11.10 -3.40
CA PRO A 65 16.65 -10.89 -4.48
C PRO A 65 16.16 -11.36 -5.86
N PHE A 66 15.03 -12.08 -5.91
CA PHE A 66 14.33 -12.48 -7.14
C PHE A 66 13.06 -11.65 -7.43
N GLY A 67 12.81 -10.56 -6.69
CA GLY A 67 11.80 -9.56 -7.06
C GLY A 67 11.12 -8.86 -5.87
N PRO A 68 11.20 -7.51 -5.74
CA PRO A 68 10.24 -6.72 -4.93
C PRO A 68 8.80 -6.81 -5.46
N ASP A 69 8.62 -7.38 -6.65
CA ASP A 69 7.37 -7.49 -7.40
C ASP A 69 6.24 -8.22 -6.65
N GLY A 70 6.57 -9.13 -5.72
CA GLY A 70 5.55 -9.89 -4.99
C GLY A 70 4.68 -9.04 -4.07
N ASP A 71 5.29 -8.08 -3.36
CA ASP A 71 4.56 -7.18 -2.47
C ASP A 71 3.84 -6.09 -3.26
N GLU A 72 4.47 -5.59 -4.32
CA GLU A 72 3.88 -4.59 -5.21
C GLU A 72 2.67 -5.15 -5.96
N ALA A 73 2.76 -6.37 -6.49
CA ALA A 73 1.65 -7.05 -7.15
C ALA A 73 0.52 -7.36 -6.17
N LEU A 74 0.86 -7.81 -4.95
CA LEU A 74 -0.12 -8.01 -3.88
C LEU A 74 -0.85 -6.70 -3.54
N LEU A 75 -0.12 -5.60 -3.39
CA LEU A 75 -0.71 -4.29 -3.13
C LEU A 75 -1.64 -3.85 -4.27
N CYS A 76 -1.21 -4.02 -5.53
CA CYS A 76 -2.05 -3.72 -6.69
C CYS A 76 -3.34 -4.55 -6.68
N GLN A 77 -3.24 -5.85 -6.39
CA GLN A 77 -4.40 -6.75 -6.30
C GLN A 77 -5.35 -6.34 -5.17
N LEU A 78 -4.84 -6.06 -3.98
CA LEU A 78 -5.64 -5.67 -2.81
C LEU A 78 -6.30 -4.30 -2.98
N ILE A 79 -5.65 -3.36 -3.65
CA ILE A 79 -6.20 -2.03 -3.94
C ILE A 79 -7.28 -2.13 -5.02
N ALA A 80 -7.10 -3.01 -6.02
CA ALA A 80 -8.09 -3.25 -7.07
C ALA A 80 -9.30 -4.04 -6.55
N ASP A 81 -9.10 -4.97 -5.63
CA ASP A 81 -10.11 -5.85 -5.06
C ASP A 81 -9.85 -6.05 -3.55
N PRO A 82 -10.37 -5.14 -2.70
CA PRO A 82 -10.21 -5.21 -1.24
C PRO A 82 -10.68 -6.53 -0.62
N ASP A 83 -11.66 -7.21 -1.24
CA ASP A 83 -12.19 -8.48 -0.76
C ASP A 83 -11.17 -9.63 -0.85
N GLN A 84 -10.11 -9.48 -1.66
CA GLN A 84 -9.02 -10.46 -1.70
C GLN A 84 -8.28 -10.58 -0.37
N LEU A 85 -8.33 -9.57 0.49
CA LEU A 85 -7.76 -9.65 1.83
C LEU A 85 -8.41 -10.78 2.65
N ALA A 86 -9.69 -11.07 2.43
CA ALA A 86 -10.39 -12.19 3.08
C ALA A 86 -9.84 -13.55 2.61
N ARG A 87 -9.37 -13.63 1.37
CA ARG A 87 -8.89 -14.84 0.69
C ARG A 87 -7.40 -15.12 0.91
N LEU A 88 -6.65 -14.18 1.49
CA LEU A 88 -5.25 -14.43 1.83
C LEU A 88 -5.13 -15.60 2.81
N ALA A 89 -4.22 -16.53 2.48
CA ALA A 89 -3.93 -17.68 3.33
C ALA A 89 -3.55 -17.21 4.76
N PRO A 90 -4.04 -17.87 5.83
CA PRO A 90 -3.75 -17.49 7.21
C PRO A 90 -2.24 -17.39 7.50
N CYS A 91 -1.41 -18.20 6.85
CA CYS A 91 0.05 -18.16 7.00
C CYS A 91 0.70 -16.85 6.51
N ARG A 92 0.02 -16.09 5.65
CA ARG A 92 0.47 -14.79 5.13
C ARG A 92 0.07 -13.62 6.04
N VAL A 93 -0.89 -13.82 6.94
CA VAL A 93 -1.40 -12.81 7.87
C VAL A 93 -0.92 -13.16 9.26
N LYS A 94 0.13 -12.48 9.73
CA LYS A 94 0.69 -12.69 11.07
C LYS A 94 0.31 -11.61 12.06
N GLY A 95 -0.37 -10.55 11.60
CA GLY A 95 -0.91 -9.49 12.46
C GLY A 95 -2.11 -9.96 13.29
N CYS A 96 -2.44 -9.20 14.33
CA CYS A 96 -3.63 -9.47 15.13
C CYS A 96 -4.92 -9.24 14.30
N PRO A 97 -6.06 -9.84 14.69
CA PRO A 97 -7.33 -9.67 13.98
C PRO A 97 -7.76 -8.21 13.81
N ALA A 98 -7.39 -7.34 14.76
CA ALA A 98 -7.65 -5.90 14.68
C ALA A 98 -6.86 -5.24 13.52
N ALA A 99 -5.59 -5.59 13.34
CA ALA A 99 -4.77 -5.07 12.23
C ALA A 99 -5.36 -5.46 10.86
N ARG A 100 -5.88 -6.68 10.73
CA ARG A 100 -6.57 -7.12 9.50
C ARG A 100 -7.83 -6.31 9.21
N ARG A 101 -8.66 -6.02 10.23
CA ARG A 101 -9.87 -5.19 10.06
C ARG A 101 -9.54 -3.75 9.68
N LEU A 102 -8.54 -3.15 10.33
CA LEU A 102 -8.08 -1.80 10.00
C LEU A 102 -7.53 -1.74 8.57
N PHE A 103 -6.76 -2.75 8.16
CA PHE A 103 -6.25 -2.82 6.80
C PHE A 103 -7.36 -3.00 5.76
N ALA A 104 -8.37 -3.84 6.04
CA ALA A 104 -9.56 -3.96 5.18
C ALA A 104 -10.29 -2.62 5.02
N GLY A 105 -10.48 -1.89 6.13
CA GLY A 105 -11.07 -0.55 6.11
C GLY A 105 -10.27 0.44 5.28
N ALA A 106 -8.93 0.43 5.40
CA ALA A 106 -8.06 1.30 4.61
C ALA A 106 -8.10 0.97 3.12
N LEU A 107 -8.15 -0.32 2.73
CA LEU A 107 -8.32 -0.72 1.33
C LEU A 107 -9.68 -0.27 0.77
N ALA A 108 -10.76 -0.44 1.53
CA ALA A 108 -12.09 0.02 1.15
C ALA A 108 -12.18 1.55 1.02
N SER A 109 -11.56 2.31 1.93
CA SER A 109 -11.52 3.77 1.78
C SER A 109 -10.65 4.20 0.59
N THR A 110 -9.55 3.48 0.33
CA THR A 110 -8.67 3.74 -0.82
C THR A 110 -9.41 3.58 -2.14
N SER A 111 -10.21 2.52 -2.29
CA SER A 111 -10.99 2.30 -3.52
C SER A 111 -12.02 3.40 -3.76
N VAL A 112 -12.68 3.88 -2.70
CA VAL A 112 -13.59 5.03 -2.78
C VAL A 112 -12.84 6.31 -3.17
N MET A 113 -11.69 6.60 -2.54
CA MET A 113 -10.91 7.80 -2.85
C MET A 113 -10.34 7.78 -4.28
N MET A 114 -9.93 6.63 -4.80
CA MET A 114 -9.52 6.49 -6.20
C MET A 114 -10.70 6.66 -7.18
N ALA A 115 -11.91 6.26 -6.80
CA ALA A 115 -13.09 6.49 -7.64
C ALA A 115 -13.42 7.98 -7.78
N MET A 116 -13.07 8.78 -6.77
CA MET A 116 -13.31 10.23 -6.70
C MET A 116 -12.17 11.09 -7.27
N ALA A 117 -11.00 10.50 -7.52
CA ALA A 117 -9.84 11.14 -8.13
C ALA A 117 -9.86 10.99 -9.67
#